data_AF-A0AAV7KQH2-F1
#
_entry.id   AF-A0AAV7KQH2-F1
#
_cell.length_a   1.000
_cell.length_b   1.000
_cell.length_c   1.000
_cell.angle_alpha   90.00
_cell.angle_beta   90.00
_cell.angle_gamma   90.00
#
_symmetry.space_group_name_H-M   'P 1'
#
loop_
_entity.id
_entity.type
_entity.pdbx_description
1 polymer ?
#
loop_
_entity_poly.entity_id
_entity_poly.type
_entity_poly.pdbx_seq_one_letter_code
_entity_poly.pdbx_strand_id
1 'polypeptide(L)'
;MHTRDLNKAGSMRMLLIFLLKFLLFHANPNDVSLPRQEEAGFQQEGDLVIGAVVPVNSFWPGLGSDFSEVSRPLSCRDFSVTTYGCVQAMVFAIDEINREQTILPNLTLGIQIYDTCSSDKKAIEGTRQMLTGEGRPTLNYRCKSPSPLTAIIGESSSTISMSIARLLGLYRCPQISYDSTSPLLNNKNEFPSFFRTIPSDDSQAQLFHYMKGLRFKNKMGEEIIFDEYGNPPAAYDIINWQRKHDGTIHYVTVGSFDTRQPKGQELHINRSALSWARQGKEAPRSACSESCFPGYYKAGRRGQPACCYDCLPCSEGEVSEGRDSSKCWPCPSDQWPNERRRSCGLLPTRYGGYPLTPECKSKDLWSRLRTLPIVQPASRGVYEEVGQTII
;
A
#
# COMPACT_ATOMS: atom_id res chain seq x y z
N MET A 1 66.13 65.30 11.42
CA MET A 1 65.77 63.98 10.88
C MET A 1 65.84 62.99 12.03
N HIS A 2 64.81 62.16 12.19
CA HIS A 2 64.65 61.06 13.15
C HIS A 2 64.26 61.33 14.63
N THR A 3 63.24 60.54 15.01
CA THR A 3 62.73 60.19 16.34
C THR A 3 61.85 61.20 17.08
N ARG A 4 60.52 60.99 16.98
CA ARG A 4 59.55 60.88 18.11
C ARG A 4 58.11 60.98 17.58
N ASP A 5 57.42 59.84 17.47
CA ASP A 5 56.02 59.64 17.93
C ASP A 5 55.49 58.23 17.57
N LEU A 6 56.31 57.19 17.80
CA LEU A 6 55.88 55.77 17.78
C LEU A 6 55.08 55.36 19.03
N ASN A 7 54.91 56.26 20.02
CA ASN A 7 54.22 55.96 21.28
C ASN A 7 52.70 56.24 21.28
N LYS A 8 52.13 56.89 20.24
CA LYS A 8 50.67 57.08 20.13
C LYS A 8 49.94 55.88 19.51
N ALA A 9 50.60 55.15 18.59
CA ALA A 9 50.00 53.98 17.94
C ALA A 9 49.88 52.76 18.87
N GLY A 10 50.80 52.61 19.85
CA GLY A 10 50.75 51.55 20.86
C GLY A 10 49.63 51.74 21.89
N SER A 11 49.38 52.99 22.30
CA SER A 11 48.29 53.32 23.23
C SER A 11 46.91 53.11 22.61
N MET A 12 46.73 53.47 21.34
CA MET A 12 45.46 53.27 20.62
C MET A 12 45.19 51.79 20.32
N ARG A 13 46.22 50.98 20.04
CA ARG A 13 46.11 49.51 19.93
C ARG A 13 45.77 48.85 21.25
N MET A 14 46.38 49.27 22.36
CA MET A 14 46.04 48.77 23.70
C MET A 14 44.61 49.15 24.10
N LEU A 15 44.15 50.37 23.77
CA LEU A 15 42.78 50.80 24.01
C LEU A 15 41.77 49.99 23.18
N LEU A 16 42.06 49.72 21.91
CA LEU A 16 41.20 48.87 21.06
C LEU A 16 41.16 47.43 21.56
N ILE A 17 42.29 46.85 21.98
CA ILE A 17 42.34 45.49 22.53
C ILE A 17 41.61 45.42 23.88
N PHE A 18 41.74 46.45 24.73
CA PHE A 18 40.98 46.54 25.96
C PHE A 18 39.48 46.71 25.71
N LEU A 19 39.08 47.55 24.75
CA LEU A 19 37.67 47.73 24.37
C LEU A 19 37.07 46.46 23.74
N LEU A 20 37.81 45.74 22.88
CA LEU A 20 37.39 44.44 22.36
C LEU A 20 37.28 43.38 23.47
N LYS A 21 38.20 43.35 24.43
CA LYS A 21 38.10 42.45 25.59
C LYS A 21 36.96 42.85 26.54
N PHE A 22 36.69 44.14 26.72
CA PHE A 22 35.59 44.64 27.55
C PHE A 22 34.22 44.35 26.91
N LEU A 23 34.12 44.48 25.58
CA LEU A 23 32.94 44.09 24.81
C LEU A 23 32.72 42.56 24.82
N LEU A 24 33.78 41.75 24.84
CA LEU A 24 33.69 40.30 25.00
C LEU A 24 33.35 39.86 26.44
N PHE A 25 33.61 40.70 27.46
CA PHE A 25 33.33 40.41 28.88
C PHE A 25 32.04 41.03 29.43
N HIS A 26 31.29 41.79 28.63
CA HIS A 26 29.97 42.33 28.99
C HIS A 26 28.83 41.70 28.16
N ALA A 27 29.03 40.49 27.65
CA ALA A 27 27.90 39.62 27.34
C ALA A 27 27.24 39.22 28.67
N ASN A 28 26.09 39.85 28.94
CA ASN A 28 25.22 39.53 30.06
C ASN A 28 24.96 38.01 30.09
N PRO A 29 25.26 37.29 31.19
CA PRO A 29 25.08 35.84 31.26
C PRO A 29 23.62 35.37 31.09
N ASN A 30 22.66 36.31 31.14
CA ASN A 30 21.23 36.04 31.01
C ASN A 30 20.64 36.41 29.65
N ASP A 31 21.45 36.79 28.65
CA ASP A 31 20.98 36.97 27.27
C ASP A 31 21.66 36.01 26.29
N VAL A 32 21.96 34.79 26.78
CA VAL A 32 22.17 33.63 25.92
C VAL A 32 20.81 33.27 25.32
N SER A 33 20.39 34.03 24.32
CA SER A 33 19.56 33.42 23.30
C SER A 33 20.44 32.36 22.65
N LEU A 34 20.13 31.08 22.94
CA LEU A 34 20.68 29.97 22.18
C LEU A 34 20.59 30.37 20.70
N PRO A 35 21.68 30.32 19.92
CA PRO A 35 21.57 30.53 18.49
C PRO A 35 20.52 29.55 18.02
N ARG A 36 19.34 30.07 17.68
CA ARG A 36 18.29 29.28 17.08
C ARG A 36 18.95 28.77 15.82
N GLN A 37 19.14 27.46 15.74
CA GLN A 37 19.76 26.81 14.59
C GLN A 37 18.91 27.22 13.38
N GLU A 38 19.39 28.24 12.66
CA GLU A 38 18.75 28.74 11.45
C GLU A 38 18.86 27.61 10.45
N GLU A 39 17.74 26.92 10.21
CA GLU A 39 17.65 26.06 9.05
C GLU A 39 17.68 26.98 7.84
N ALA A 40 18.89 27.15 7.29
CA ALA A 40 19.16 27.97 6.14
C ALA A 40 18.39 27.37 4.95
N GLY A 41 17.30 28.03 4.56
CA GLY A 41 16.70 27.85 3.25
C GLY A 41 17.68 28.23 2.14
N PHE A 42 17.41 27.80 0.92
CA PHE A 42 18.18 28.27 -0.24
C PHE A 42 17.75 29.71 -0.56
N GLN A 43 18.70 30.62 -0.71
CA GLN A 43 18.42 32.02 -1.02
C GLN A 43 19.31 32.53 -2.15
N GLN A 44 18.67 33.23 -3.08
CA GLN A 44 19.29 33.98 -4.16
C GLN A 44 18.69 35.39 -4.18
N GLU A 45 19.56 36.39 -4.19
CA GLU A 45 19.16 37.81 -4.20
C GLU A 45 18.65 38.25 -5.58
N GLY A 46 17.84 39.30 -5.59
CA GLY A 46 17.33 39.98 -6.78
C GLY A 46 16.55 41.23 -6.40
N ASP A 47 16.13 42.03 -7.38
CA ASP A 47 15.33 43.25 -7.16
C ASP A 47 13.93 42.92 -6.60
N LEU A 48 13.37 41.78 -7.00
CA LEU A 48 12.14 41.19 -6.47
C LEU A 48 12.41 39.77 -5.99
N VAL A 49 11.73 39.31 -4.95
CA VAL A 49 11.92 37.95 -4.42
C VAL A 49 10.64 37.13 -4.55
N ILE A 50 10.77 35.91 -5.07
CA ILE A 50 9.73 34.89 -5.02
C ILE A 50 10.05 33.93 -3.87
N GLY A 51 9.08 33.71 -2.98
CA GLY A 51 9.18 32.68 -1.95
C GLY A 51 8.77 31.33 -2.48
N ALA A 52 9.31 30.26 -1.94
CA ALA A 52 8.88 28.90 -2.23
C ALA A 52 8.88 28.05 -0.96
N VAL A 53 7.82 27.27 -0.79
CA VAL A 53 7.66 26.29 0.29
C VAL A 53 7.46 24.92 -0.33
N VAL A 54 8.45 24.03 -0.15
CA VAL A 54 8.52 22.74 -0.84
C VAL A 54 8.86 21.63 0.17
N PRO A 55 8.19 20.45 0.14
CA PRO A 55 8.53 19.34 1.02
C PRO A 55 9.71 18.56 0.42
N VAL A 56 10.92 19.09 0.58
CA VAL A 56 12.14 18.43 0.09
C VAL A 56 12.44 17.19 0.93
N ASN A 57 12.20 17.30 2.24
CA ASN A 57 12.22 16.16 3.15
C ASN A 57 10.79 15.83 3.61
N SER A 58 10.65 14.73 4.33
CA SER A 58 9.43 14.38 5.05
C SER A 58 9.63 14.41 6.56
N PHE A 59 8.54 14.41 7.31
CA PHE A 59 8.59 14.32 8.76
C PHE A 59 7.66 13.21 9.23
N TRP A 60 8.21 12.24 9.95
CA TRP A 60 7.46 11.25 10.70
C TRP A 60 7.55 11.59 12.19
N PRO A 61 6.45 12.02 12.84
CA PRO A 61 6.45 12.15 14.29
C PRO A 61 6.68 10.77 14.90
N GLY A 62 7.78 10.61 15.63
CA GLY A 62 7.91 9.49 16.57
C GLY A 62 6.76 9.55 17.57
N LEU A 63 6.18 8.40 17.93
CA LEU A 63 5.15 8.32 18.97
C LEU A 63 5.63 9.00 20.25
N GLY A 64 4.86 9.97 20.75
CA GLY A 64 4.98 10.52 22.09
C GLY A 64 6.06 11.59 22.26
N SER A 65 5.68 12.86 22.10
CA SER A 65 6.41 13.93 22.79
C SER A 65 5.87 14.01 24.22
N ASP A 66 6.67 13.61 25.20
CA ASP A 66 6.42 13.94 26.59
C ASP A 66 6.40 15.48 26.72
N PHE A 67 5.27 16.04 27.18
CA PHE A 67 5.08 17.49 27.32
C PHE A 67 5.84 18.08 28.52
N SER A 68 6.60 17.26 29.24
CA SER A 68 7.44 17.69 30.36
C SER A 68 8.79 18.28 29.93
N GLU A 69 9.20 18.15 28.66
CA GLU A 69 10.41 18.80 28.11
C GLU A 69 10.07 19.81 27.00
N VAL A 70 10.91 20.85 26.87
CA VAL A 70 10.83 21.79 25.73
C VAL A 70 11.00 20.99 24.44
N SER A 71 9.99 21.04 23.58
CA SER A 71 9.98 20.28 22.33
C SER A 71 11.23 20.59 21.51
N ARG A 72 12.04 19.56 21.24
CA ARG A 72 13.23 19.69 20.39
C ARG A 72 12.84 20.24 19.01
N PRO A 73 13.75 20.96 18.32
CA PRO A 73 13.52 21.38 16.95
C PRO A 73 13.12 20.18 16.09
N LEU A 74 12.05 20.36 15.31
CA LEU A 74 11.59 19.35 14.34
C LEU A 74 12.75 19.05 13.38
N SER A 75 13.24 17.82 13.39
CA SER A 75 14.28 17.34 12.47
C SER A 75 13.62 16.65 11.30
N CYS A 76 13.82 17.21 10.10
CA CYS A 76 13.32 16.64 8.86
C CYS A 76 14.14 15.41 8.46
N ARG A 77 13.49 14.40 7.90
CA ARG A 77 14.08 13.11 7.51
C ARG A 77 13.64 12.72 6.11
N ASP A 78 14.34 11.76 5.52
CA ASP A 78 13.96 11.15 4.23
C ASP A 78 13.80 12.17 3.09
N PHE A 79 14.91 12.39 2.38
CA PHE A 79 15.00 13.28 1.23
C PHE A 79 14.25 12.71 0.02
N SER A 80 13.39 13.53 -0.59
CA SER A 80 12.64 13.19 -1.80
C SER A 80 13.30 13.80 -3.04
N VAL A 81 13.87 12.94 -3.88
CA VAL A 81 14.48 13.34 -5.16
C VAL A 81 13.44 13.97 -6.09
N THR A 82 12.20 13.48 -6.06
CA THR A 82 11.12 13.98 -6.91
C THR A 82 10.73 15.42 -6.55
N THR A 83 10.58 15.74 -5.27
CA THR A 83 10.23 17.11 -4.82
C THR A 83 11.43 18.04 -4.95
N TYR A 84 12.65 17.56 -4.77
CA TYR A 84 13.85 18.32 -5.12
C TYR A 84 13.93 18.65 -6.62
N GLY A 85 13.43 17.78 -7.49
CA GLY A 85 13.24 18.09 -8.91
C GLY A 85 12.36 19.33 -9.14
N CYS A 86 11.33 19.55 -8.31
CA CYS A 86 10.51 20.76 -8.36
C CYS A 86 11.30 22.01 -7.94
N VAL A 87 12.17 21.90 -6.93
CA VAL A 87 13.10 22.97 -6.53
C VAL A 87 14.01 23.36 -7.69
N GLN A 88 14.60 22.38 -8.36
CA GLN A 88 15.46 22.62 -9.52
C GLN A 88 14.70 23.30 -10.67
N ALA A 89 13.46 22.88 -10.93
CA ALA A 89 12.62 23.51 -11.94
C ALA A 89 12.31 24.98 -11.62
N MET A 90 12.07 25.31 -10.34
CA MET A 90 11.86 26.70 -9.90
C MET A 90 13.12 27.56 -10.11
N VAL A 91 14.28 27.09 -9.67
CA VAL A 91 15.56 27.81 -9.84
C VAL A 91 15.87 28.00 -11.33
N PHE A 92 15.70 26.95 -12.13
CA PHE A 92 15.89 27.01 -13.58
C PHE A 92 14.97 28.05 -14.24
N ALA A 93 13.68 28.08 -13.88
CA ALA A 93 12.74 29.06 -14.41
C ALA A 93 13.11 30.50 -14.04
N ILE A 94 13.58 30.74 -12.81
CA ILE A 94 14.09 32.06 -12.39
C ILE A 94 15.30 32.47 -13.23
N ASP A 95 16.24 31.56 -13.46
CA ASP A 95 17.43 31.82 -14.28
C ASP A 95 17.08 32.11 -15.74
N GLU A 96 16.09 31.42 -16.32
CA GLU A 96 15.61 31.72 -17.67
C GLU A 96 14.93 33.09 -17.76
N ILE A 97 14.06 33.43 -16.79
CA ILE A 97 13.38 34.73 -16.75
C ILE A 97 14.39 35.88 -16.64
N ASN A 98 15.42 35.73 -15.81
CA ASN A 98 16.47 36.74 -15.65
C ASN A 98 17.33 36.93 -16.90
N ARG A 99 17.43 35.91 -17.77
CA ARG A 99 18.13 35.99 -19.06
C ARG A 99 17.28 36.64 -20.14
N GLU A 100 15.96 36.44 -20.09
CA GLU A 100 15.01 36.93 -21.08
C GLU A 100 14.49 38.33 -20.74
N GLN A 101 15.19 39.36 -21.24
CA GLN A 101 14.87 40.76 -20.96
C GLN A 101 13.50 41.21 -21.50
N THR A 102 12.81 40.41 -22.31
CA THR A 102 11.44 40.70 -22.74
C THR A 102 10.39 40.43 -21.66
N ILE A 103 10.69 39.58 -20.68
CA ILE A 103 9.74 39.21 -19.61
C ILE A 103 9.81 40.25 -18.48
N LEU A 104 11.01 40.55 -17.99
CA LEU A 104 11.26 41.53 -16.93
C LEU A 104 12.44 42.45 -17.32
N PRO A 105 12.20 43.53 -18.08
CA PRO A 105 13.28 44.41 -18.51
C PRO A 105 13.89 45.17 -17.32
N ASN A 106 15.21 45.11 -17.18
CA ASN A 106 15.99 45.79 -16.13
C ASN A 106 15.60 45.42 -14.69
N LEU A 107 15.01 44.25 -14.47
CA LEU A 107 14.71 43.71 -13.14
C LEU A 107 15.23 42.29 -13.03
N THR A 108 15.71 41.93 -11.85
CA THR A 108 16.14 40.58 -11.51
C THR A 108 15.20 39.96 -10.48
N LEU A 109 14.87 38.69 -10.68
CA LEU A 109 14.17 37.86 -9.72
C LEU A 109 15.16 37.08 -8.86
N GLY A 110 15.04 37.25 -7.56
CA GLY A 110 15.60 36.36 -6.54
C GLY A 110 14.58 35.31 -6.09
N ILE A 111 15.07 34.32 -5.34
CA ILE A 111 14.23 33.25 -4.80
C ILE A 111 14.66 32.88 -3.37
N GLN A 112 13.68 32.61 -2.50
CA GLN A 112 13.89 32.07 -1.15
C GLN A 112 13.10 30.77 -1.01
N ILE A 113 13.77 29.66 -0.73
CA ILE A 113 13.17 28.32 -0.70
C ILE A 113 13.31 27.72 0.70
N TYR A 114 12.18 27.33 1.28
CA TYR A 114 12.10 26.71 2.59
C TYR A 114 11.55 25.28 2.49
N ASP A 115 12.21 24.37 3.21
CA ASP A 115 11.75 23.00 3.34
C ASP A 115 10.60 22.91 4.33
N THR A 116 9.43 22.48 3.87
CA THR A 116 8.24 22.29 4.72
C THR A 116 8.28 20.98 5.48
N CYS A 117 9.09 20.03 5.04
CA CYS A 117 9.17 18.70 5.64
C CYS A 117 7.81 18.00 5.73
N SER A 118 6.86 18.33 4.83
CA SER A 118 5.46 17.91 4.92
C SER A 118 4.78 18.22 6.27
N SER A 119 5.18 19.31 6.94
CA SER A 119 4.68 19.71 8.26
C SER A 119 4.09 21.12 8.23
N ASP A 120 2.85 21.27 8.73
CA ASP A 120 2.22 22.58 8.90
C ASP A 120 3.08 23.56 9.71
N LYS A 121 3.73 23.08 10.79
CA LYS A 121 4.54 23.92 11.66
C LYS A 121 5.75 24.51 10.93
N LYS A 122 6.44 23.70 10.12
CA LYS A 122 7.60 24.14 9.33
C LYS A 122 7.15 25.04 8.18
N ALA A 123 6.06 24.69 7.49
CA ALA A 123 5.49 25.48 6.42
C ALA A 123 5.10 26.89 6.88
N ILE A 124 4.39 27.00 8.01
CA ILE A 124 4.04 28.30 8.60
C ILE A 124 5.29 29.06 9.06
N GLU A 125 6.27 28.38 9.67
CA GLU A 125 7.50 29.04 10.11
C GLU A 125 8.30 29.61 8.92
N GLY A 126 8.50 28.85 7.85
CA GLY A 126 9.18 29.32 6.63
C GLY A 126 8.41 30.45 5.94
N THR A 127 7.09 30.31 5.79
CA THR A 127 6.21 31.37 5.25
C THR A 127 6.32 32.65 6.08
N ARG A 128 6.26 32.52 7.40
CA ARG A 128 6.38 33.64 8.34
C ARG A 128 7.74 34.33 8.19
N GLN A 129 8.82 33.57 8.08
CA GLN A 129 10.16 34.12 7.86
C GLN A 129 10.26 34.90 6.55
N MET A 130 9.68 34.42 5.45
CA MET A 130 9.65 35.15 4.17
C MET A 130 8.88 36.47 4.25
N LEU A 131 7.76 36.50 4.99
CA LEU A 131 6.95 37.70 5.18
C LEU A 131 7.64 38.76 6.06
N THR A 132 8.25 38.37 7.17
CA THR A 132 8.79 39.31 8.17
C THR A 132 10.29 39.57 8.05
N GLY A 133 11.02 38.75 7.29
CA GLY A 133 12.49 38.74 7.28
C GLY A 133 13.09 38.01 8.49
N GLU A 134 14.43 38.01 8.60
CA GLU A 134 15.18 37.40 9.70
C GLU A 134 15.04 38.20 11.01
N GLY A 135 14.68 37.53 12.10
CA GLY A 135 14.65 38.09 13.45
C GLY A 135 13.35 37.84 14.24
N ARG A 136 13.17 38.56 15.36
CA ARG A 136 11.91 38.56 16.11
C ARG A 136 10.82 39.22 15.24
N PRO A 137 9.69 38.54 15.00
CA PRO A 137 8.63 39.07 14.16
C PRO A 137 8.01 40.31 14.82
N THR A 138 7.92 41.39 14.06
CA THR A 138 7.02 42.50 14.38
C THR A 138 6.02 42.59 13.24
N LEU A 139 4.71 42.46 13.52
CA LEU A 139 3.70 42.60 12.47
C LEU A 139 3.87 43.96 11.78
N ASN A 140 3.79 43.95 10.44
CA ASN A 140 3.95 45.12 9.55
C ASN A 140 5.37 45.71 9.47
N TYR A 141 6.40 45.04 9.99
CA TYR A 141 7.78 45.50 9.89
C TYR A 141 8.68 44.39 9.36
N ARG A 142 9.46 44.70 8.31
CA ARG A 142 10.39 43.76 7.70
C ARG A 142 11.81 44.03 8.16
N CYS A 143 12.39 43.07 8.87
CA CYS A 143 13.77 43.16 9.32
C CYS A 143 14.70 42.72 8.18
N LYS A 144 15.48 43.68 7.65
CA LYS A 144 16.72 43.51 6.84
C LYS A 144 16.67 43.33 5.31
N SER A 145 15.59 42.92 4.64
CA SER A 145 15.65 42.72 3.17
C SER A 145 15.19 43.95 2.37
N PRO A 146 16.00 44.51 1.45
CA PRO A 146 15.59 45.61 0.57
C PRO A 146 14.59 45.16 -0.52
N SER A 147 14.53 43.87 -0.85
CA SER A 147 13.80 43.36 -2.01
C SER A 147 12.43 42.81 -1.62
N PRO A 148 11.31 43.35 -2.12
CA PRO A 148 9.96 42.94 -1.72
C PRO A 148 9.65 41.49 -2.11
N LEU A 149 9.02 40.75 -1.19
CA LEU A 149 8.44 39.43 -1.49
C LEU A 149 7.19 39.64 -2.36
N THR A 150 7.18 39.02 -3.54
CA THR A 150 6.13 39.24 -4.55
C THR A 150 5.04 38.19 -4.49
N ALA A 151 5.40 36.92 -4.34
CA ALA A 151 4.49 35.79 -4.24
C ALA A 151 5.18 34.60 -3.55
N ILE A 152 4.40 33.61 -3.13
CA ILE A 152 4.90 32.33 -2.63
C ILE A 152 4.42 31.19 -3.52
N ILE A 153 5.35 30.37 -4.00
CA ILE A 153 5.08 29.14 -4.75
C ILE A 153 5.00 27.95 -3.78
N GLY A 154 4.01 27.08 -3.98
CA GLY A 154 3.73 25.95 -3.10
C GLY A 154 2.52 26.19 -2.19
N GLU A 155 2.18 25.27 -1.30
CA GLU A 155 2.82 23.98 -1.03
C GLU A 155 2.19 22.88 -1.91
N SER A 156 2.64 21.62 -1.82
CA SER A 156 2.05 20.51 -2.59
C SER A 156 0.82 19.91 -1.91
N SER A 157 0.89 19.61 -0.62
CA SER A 157 -0.23 19.15 0.20
C SER A 157 -1.32 20.20 0.31
N SER A 158 -2.54 19.80 -0.02
CA SER A 158 -3.70 20.70 0.07
C SER A 158 -3.94 21.20 1.50
N THR A 159 -3.70 20.40 2.53
CA THR A 159 -3.92 20.82 3.94
C THR A 159 -2.90 21.87 4.37
N ILE A 160 -1.64 21.68 4.03
CA ILE A 160 -0.56 22.63 4.35
C ILE A 160 -0.74 23.92 3.55
N SER A 161 -1.12 23.80 2.27
CA SER A 161 -1.49 24.95 1.45
C SER A 161 -2.64 25.75 2.04
N MET A 162 -3.67 25.13 2.62
CA MET A 162 -4.74 25.85 3.32
C MET A 162 -4.21 26.63 4.53
N SER A 163 -3.33 26.02 5.33
CA SER A 163 -2.68 26.67 6.48
C SER A 163 -1.90 27.92 6.05
N ILE A 164 -1.08 27.80 5.00
CA ILE A 164 -0.31 28.91 4.43
C ILE A 164 -1.24 29.97 3.84
N ALA A 165 -2.27 29.56 3.09
CA ALA A 165 -3.19 30.46 2.39
C ALA A 165 -3.98 31.35 3.35
N ARG A 166 -4.36 30.83 4.52
CA ARG A 166 -5.00 31.64 5.57
C ARG A 166 -4.08 32.74 6.08
N LEU A 167 -2.79 32.45 6.28
CA LEU A 167 -1.80 33.44 6.70
C LEU A 167 -1.57 34.48 5.58
N LEU A 168 -1.32 34.04 4.35
CA LEU A 168 -1.03 34.93 3.23
C LEU A 168 -2.23 35.76 2.79
N GLY A 169 -3.45 35.25 2.98
CA GLY A 169 -4.70 35.96 2.72
C GLY A 169 -4.82 37.26 3.53
N LEU A 170 -4.30 37.28 4.77
CA LEU A 170 -4.27 38.48 5.61
C LEU A 170 -3.36 39.58 5.04
N TYR A 171 -2.24 39.18 4.44
CA TYR A 171 -1.25 40.09 3.83
C TYR A 171 -1.53 40.37 2.35
N ARG A 172 -2.59 39.76 1.78
CA ARG A 172 -2.88 39.78 0.34
C ARG A 172 -1.68 39.33 -0.52
N CYS A 173 -0.84 38.45 0.03
CA CYS A 173 0.29 37.88 -0.69
C CYS A 173 -0.20 36.71 -1.55
N PRO A 174 0.02 36.73 -2.88
CA PRO A 174 -0.37 35.63 -3.75
C PRO A 174 0.36 34.33 -3.39
N GLN A 175 -0.39 33.26 -3.22
CA GLN A 175 0.13 31.89 -3.13
C GLN A 175 -0.21 31.15 -4.42
N ILE A 176 0.75 30.48 -5.03
CA ILE A 176 0.56 29.70 -6.26
C ILE A 176 1.02 28.27 -6.00
N SER A 177 0.09 27.37 -5.70
CA SER A 177 0.41 25.94 -5.51
C SER A 177 0.52 25.21 -6.85
N TYR A 178 1.48 24.30 -6.94
CA TYR A 178 1.69 23.45 -8.11
C TYR A 178 1.04 22.06 -8.01
N ASP A 179 0.57 21.65 -6.83
CA ASP A 179 0.09 20.27 -6.60
C ASP A 179 -1.10 20.15 -5.61
N SER A 180 -1.58 21.26 -5.03
CA SER A 180 -2.75 21.23 -4.14
C SER A 180 -4.07 21.22 -4.90
N THR A 181 -4.68 20.05 -5.03
CA THR A 181 -5.87 19.81 -5.86
C THR A 181 -7.22 19.89 -5.13
N SER A 182 -7.23 19.99 -3.79
CA SER A 182 -8.49 19.97 -3.02
C SER A 182 -9.48 21.04 -3.48
N PRO A 183 -10.78 20.73 -3.60
CA PRO A 183 -11.81 21.69 -4.01
C PRO A 183 -12.08 22.77 -2.96
N LEU A 184 -11.77 22.52 -1.69
CA LEU A 184 -11.95 23.50 -0.61
C LEU A 184 -11.14 24.79 -0.83
N LEU A 185 -9.98 24.69 -1.49
CA LEU A 185 -9.12 25.83 -1.85
C LEU A 185 -9.74 26.78 -2.90
N ASN A 186 -10.88 26.41 -3.51
CA ASN A 186 -11.62 27.28 -4.43
C ASN A 186 -12.38 28.40 -3.70
N ASN A 187 -12.62 28.28 -2.40
CA ASN A 187 -13.37 29.28 -1.63
C ASN A 187 -12.57 30.59 -1.48
N LYS A 188 -12.84 31.57 -2.35
CA LYS A 188 -12.16 32.88 -2.34
C LYS A 188 -12.52 33.78 -1.16
N ASN A 189 -13.58 33.45 -0.43
CA ASN A 189 -13.88 34.15 0.83
C ASN A 189 -12.91 33.72 1.94
N GLU A 190 -12.48 32.45 1.94
CA GLU A 190 -11.54 31.91 2.92
C GLU A 190 -10.08 32.06 2.45
N PHE A 191 -9.82 31.85 1.16
CA PHE A 191 -8.48 31.88 0.55
C PHE A 191 -8.41 32.93 -0.58
N PRO A 192 -8.45 34.23 -0.24
CA PRO A 192 -8.61 35.31 -1.22
C PRO A 192 -7.40 35.50 -2.15
N SER A 193 -6.20 35.07 -1.75
CA SER A 193 -4.96 35.20 -2.53
C SER A 193 -4.36 33.86 -2.95
N PHE A 194 -5.12 32.76 -2.85
CA PHE A 194 -4.67 31.45 -3.30
C PHE A 194 -4.95 31.21 -4.78
N PHE A 195 -3.97 30.69 -5.50
CA PHE A 195 -4.01 30.29 -6.89
C PHE A 195 -3.30 28.94 -7.05
N ARG A 196 -3.51 28.27 -8.18
CA ARG A 196 -2.84 27.01 -8.49
C ARG A 196 -2.69 26.78 -9.99
N THR A 197 -1.65 26.05 -10.38
CA THR A 197 -1.39 25.63 -11.77
C THR A 197 -1.89 24.23 -12.10
N ILE A 198 -2.57 23.57 -11.14
CA ILE A 198 -3.16 22.24 -11.27
C ILE A 198 -4.69 22.32 -11.14
N PRO A 199 -5.49 21.53 -11.89
CA PRO A 199 -6.95 21.52 -11.75
C PRO A 199 -7.41 20.98 -10.38
N SER A 200 -8.65 21.30 -10.04
CA SER A 200 -9.29 20.80 -8.83
C SER A 200 -9.71 19.33 -8.95
N ASP A 201 -9.76 18.61 -7.82
CA ASP A 201 -10.32 17.24 -7.78
C ASP A 201 -11.77 17.16 -8.28
N ASP A 202 -12.55 18.25 -8.20
CA ASP A 202 -13.90 18.30 -8.80
C ASP A 202 -13.87 18.01 -10.31
N SER A 203 -12.87 18.52 -11.02
CA SER A 203 -12.68 18.27 -12.45
C SER A 203 -12.28 16.81 -12.71
N GLN A 204 -11.47 16.23 -11.82
CA GLN A 204 -11.11 14.81 -11.90
C GLN A 204 -12.33 13.91 -11.66
N ALA A 205 -13.15 14.24 -10.66
CA ALA A 205 -14.39 13.54 -10.35
C ALA A 205 -15.39 13.63 -11.52
N GLN A 206 -15.49 14.80 -12.16
CA GLN A 206 -16.33 14.97 -13.34
C GLN A 206 -15.85 14.12 -14.53
N LEU A 207 -14.55 14.07 -14.79
CA LEU A 207 -13.99 13.20 -15.82
C LEU A 207 -14.30 11.72 -15.52
N PHE A 208 -14.11 11.30 -14.27
CA PHE A 208 -14.41 9.94 -13.84
C PHE A 208 -15.89 9.57 -14.02
N HIS A 209 -16.80 10.51 -13.77
CA HIS A 209 -18.22 10.33 -14.04
C HIS A 209 -18.50 10.03 -15.51
N TYR A 210 -17.90 10.78 -16.43
CA TYR A 210 -18.04 10.49 -17.87
C TYR A 210 -17.40 9.16 -18.26
N MET A 211 -16.26 8.80 -17.64
CA MET A 211 -15.58 7.55 -17.91
C MET A 211 -16.40 6.31 -17.56
N LYS A 212 -17.22 6.35 -16.50
CA LYS A 212 -18.11 5.23 -16.14
C LYS A 212 -19.12 4.89 -17.24
N GLY A 213 -19.51 5.86 -18.05
CA GLY A 213 -20.43 5.67 -19.18
C GLY A 213 -19.76 5.40 -20.52
N LEU A 214 -18.42 5.35 -20.57
CA LEU A 214 -17.70 5.17 -21.83
C LEU A 214 -17.89 3.76 -22.37
N ARG A 215 -18.39 3.72 -23.61
CA ARG A 215 -18.46 2.53 -24.45
C ARG A 215 -17.91 2.89 -25.82
N PHE A 216 -16.76 2.34 -26.16
CA PHE A 216 -16.12 2.60 -27.45
C PHE A 216 -15.41 1.35 -27.98
N LYS A 217 -15.10 1.34 -29.28
CA LYS A 217 -14.28 0.27 -29.87
C LYS A 217 -12.84 0.75 -30.03
N ASN A 218 -11.89 -0.08 -29.63
CA ASN A 218 -10.48 0.19 -29.87
C ASN A 218 -10.13 -0.05 -31.36
N LYS A 219 -8.86 0.20 -31.74
CA LYS A 219 -8.37 0.00 -33.12
C LYS A 219 -8.44 -1.46 -33.59
N MET A 220 -8.57 -2.42 -32.67
CA MET A 220 -8.74 -3.85 -32.96
C MET A 220 -10.21 -4.26 -33.09
N GLY A 221 -11.15 -3.30 -32.95
CA GLY A 221 -12.59 -3.55 -33.01
C GLY A 221 -13.19 -4.10 -31.72
N GLU A 222 -12.40 -4.21 -30.66
CA GLU A 222 -12.84 -4.71 -29.35
C GLU A 222 -13.60 -3.61 -28.62
N GLU A 223 -14.77 -3.98 -28.09
CA GLU A 223 -15.59 -3.09 -27.29
C GLU A 223 -14.99 -2.97 -25.87
N ILE A 224 -14.60 -1.74 -25.53
CA ILE A 224 -14.14 -1.34 -24.21
C ILE A 224 -15.33 -0.74 -23.45
N ILE A 225 -15.69 -1.41 -22.37
CA ILE A 225 -16.73 -1.03 -21.41
C ILE A 225 -16.15 -1.20 -20.01
N PHE A 226 -16.64 -0.44 -19.04
CA PHE A 226 -16.26 -0.55 -17.64
C PHE A 226 -17.48 -0.96 -16.80
N ASP A 227 -17.27 -1.81 -15.80
CA ASP A 227 -18.31 -2.19 -14.84
C ASP A 227 -18.59 -1.06 -13.82
N GLU A 228 -19.49 -1.29 -12.87
CA GLU A 228 -19.86 -0.31 -11.83
C GLU A 228 -18.67 0.11 -10.94
N TYR A 229 -17.63 -0.73 -10.88
CA TYR A 229 -16.40 -0.55 -10.12
C TYR A 229 -15.26 0.03 -10.97
N GLY A 230 -15.47 0.24 -12.27
CA GLY A 230 -14.46 0.78 -13.19
C GLY A 230 -13.52 -0.25 -13.79
N ASN A 231 -13.83 -1.55 -13.71
CA ASN A 231 -13.00 -2.61 -14.31
C ASN A 231 -13.48 -2.95 -15.72
N PRO A 232 -12.57 -3.20 -16.68
CA PRO A 232 -12.94 -3.74 -17.97
C PRO A 232 -13.34 -5.23 -17.86
N PRO A 233 -14.14 -5.76 -18.80
CA PRO A 233 -14.46 -7.19 -18.83
C PRO A 233 -13.20 -8.02 -19.04
N ALA A 234 -13.11 -9.16 -18.37
CA ALA A 234 -11.98 -10.07 -18.51
C ALA A 234 -12.19 -10.96 -19.74
N ALA A 235 -11.29 -10.84 -20.72
CA ALA A 235 -11.24 -11.67 -21.91
C ALA A 235 -9.82 -12.23 -22.09
N TYR A 236 -9.70 -13.56 -22.16
CA TYR A 236 -8.42 -14.26 -22.25
C TYR A 236 -8.46 -15.35 -23.32
N ASP A 237 -7.36 -15.49 -24.04
CA ASP A 237 -7.09 -16.67 -24.85
C ASP A 237 -6.47 -17.78 -24.00
N ILE A 238 -6.99 -19.00 -24.16
CA ILE A 238 -6.44 -20.19 -23.51
C ILE A 238 -5.48 -20.85 -24.47
N ILE A 239 -4.20 -20.83 -24.12
CA ILE A 239 -3.12 -21.40 -24.92
C ILE A 239 -2.71 -22.78 -24.40
N ASN A 240 -2.52 -23.73 -25.30
CA ASN A 240 -1.97 -25.04 -25.01
C ASN A 240 -0.61 -25.19 -25.71
N TRP A 241 0.38 -25.63 -24.95
CA TRP A 241 1.76 -25.74 -25.40
C TRP A 241 1.97 -27.13 -26.00
N GLN A 242 2.14 -27.20 -27.31
CA GLN A 242 2.18 -28.46 -28.06
C GLN A 242 3.60 -28.70 -28.57
N ARG A 243 4.20 -29.83 -28.17
CA ARG A 243 5.56 -30.18 -28.58
C ARG A 243 5.55 -30.83 -29.96
N LYS A 244 6.31 -30.28 -30.90
CA LYS A 244 6.53 -30.87 -32.24
C LYS A 244 7.55 -32.01 -32.19
N HIS A 245 7.59 -32.79 -33.28
CA HIS A 245 8.55 -33.89 -33.45
C HIS A 245 10.02 -33.43 -33.42
N ASP A 246 10.29 -32.19 -33.82
CA ASP A 246 11.63 -31.57 -33.78
C ASP A 246 12.02 -31.06 -32.38
N GLY A 247 11.14 -31.20 -31.38
CA GLY A 247 11.37 -30.77 -30.01
C GLY A 247 10.95 -29.33 -29.70
N THR A 248 10.57 -28.53 -30.68
CA THR A 248 10.07 -27.16 -30.48
C THR A 248 8.67 -27.14 -29.87
N ILE A 249 8.34 -26.06 -29.17
CA ILE A 249 7.02 -25.85 -28.55
C ILE A 249 6.24 -24.86 -29.41
N HIS A 250 5.06 -25.29 -29.86
CA HIS A 250 4.08 -24.43 -30.52
C HIS A 250 2.97 -24.03 -29.55
N TYR A 251 2.71 -22.72 -29.46
CA TYR A 251 1.60 -22.17 -28.70
C TYR A 251 0.35 -22.19 -29.58
N VAL A 252 -0.65 -22.97 -29.20
CA VAL A 252 -1.91 -23.09 -29.94
C VAL A 252 -3.04 -22.58 -29.06
N THR A 253 -3.79 -21.59 -29.54
CA THR A 253 -5.01 -21.15 -28.87
C THR A 253 -6.06 -22.25 -29.01
N VAL A 254 -6.48 -22.81 -27.87
CA VAL A 254 -7.42 -23.94 -27.79
C VAL A 254 -8.76 -23.55 -27.17
N GLY A 255 -8.89 -22.31 -26.74
CA GLY A 255 -10.09 -21.82 -26.08
C GLY A 255 -10.00 -20.35 -25.76
N SER A 256 -11.06 -19.86 -25.13
CA SER A 256 -11.18 -18.49 -24.67
C SER A 256 -12.01 -18.45 -23.38
N PHE A 257 -11.74 -17.45 -22.56
CA PHE A 257 -12.57 -17.10 -21.41
C PHE A 257 -13.02 -15.65 -21.55
N ASP A 258 -14.33 -15.40 -21.53
CA ASP A 258 -14.89 -14.07 -21.72
C ASP A 258 -16.06 -13.82 -20.75
N THR A 259 -15.87 -12.91 -19.80
CA THR A 259 -16.88 -12.57 -18.78
C THR A 259 -18.08 -11.81 -19.33
N ARG A 260 -18.05 -11.39 -20.61
CA ARG A 260 -19.21 -10.77 -21.27
C ARG A 260 -20.27 -11.79 -21.67
N GLN A 261 -19.92 -13.07 -21.70
CA GLN A 261 -20.84 -14.14 -22.07
C GLN A 261 -21.81 -14.48 -20.91
N PRO A 262 -22.96 -15.13 -21.21
CA PRO A 262 -23.88 -15.57 -20.19
C PRO A 262 -23.24 -16.52 -19.18
N LYS A 263 -23.76 -16.53 -17.93
CA LYS A 263 -23.28 -17.43 -16.88
C LYS A 263 -23.30 -18.90 -17.32
N GLY A 264 -22.16 -19.56 -17.20
CA GLY A 264 -21.92 -20.94 -17.65
C GLY A 264 -21.39 -21.07 -19.09
N GLN A 265 -21.30 -19.98 -19.84
CA GLN A 265 -20.79 -19.93 -21.22
C GLN A 265 -19.52 -19.07 -21.37
N GLU A 266 -18.98 -18.56 -20.26
CA GLU A 266 -17.78 -17.73 -20.25
C GLU A 266 -16.56 -18.50 -20.75
N LEU A 267 -16.49 -19.79 -20.46
CA LEU A 267 -15.38 -20.66 -20.83
C LEU A 267 -15.71 -21.50 -22.06
N HIS A 268 -14.97 -21.28 -23.14
CA HIS A 268 -15.02 -22.12 -24.32
C HIS A 268 -13.67 -22.84 -24.52
N ILE A 269 -13.68 -24.17 -24.56
CA ILE A 269 -12.47 -24.98 -24.81
C ILE A 269 -12.75 -25.97 -25.93
N ASN A 270 -11.98 -25.89 -27.01
CA ASN A 270 -11.95 -26.88 -28.07
C ASN A 270 -11.12 -28.09 -27.64
N ARG A 271 -11.81 -29.11 -27.11
CA ARG A 271 -11.18 -30.34 -26.62
C ARG A 271 -10.42 -31.12 -27.71
N SER A 272 -10.84 -31.03 -28.96
CA SER A 272 -10.20 -31.71 -30.08
C SER A 272 -8.85 -31.09 -30.48
N ALA A 273 -8.63 -29.83 -30.11
CA ALA A 273 -7.38 -29.11 -30.36
C ALA A 273 -6.35 -29.28 -29.23
N LEU A 274 -6.72 -29.90 -28.10
CA LEU A 274 -5.82 -30.10 -26.95
C LEU A 274 -4.81 -31.23 -27.22
N SER A 275 -3.56 -30.99 -26.81
CA SER A 275 -2.51 -31.99 -26.75
C SER A 275 -2.05 -32.16 -25.30
N TRP A 276 -2.10 -33.41 -24.82
CA TRP A 276 -1.63 -33.78 -23.48
C TRP A 276 -0.22 -34.38 -23.52
N ALA A 277 0.48 -34.35 -22.38
CA ALA A 277 1.89 -34.78 -22.29
C ALA A 277 2.09 -36.29 -22.53
N ARG A 278 1.14 -37.12 -22.06
CA ARG A 278 1.02 -38.51 -22.52
C ARG A 278 0.33 -38.46 -23.88
N GLN A 279 0.81 -39.21 -24.87
CA GLN A 279 0.33 -39.27 -26.27
C GLN A 279 -1.16 -39.68 -26.44
N GLY A 280 -1.99 -39.59 -25.41
CA GLY A 280 -3.43 -39.79 -25.45
C GLY A 280 -4.19 -38.50 -25.82
N LYS A 281 -5.38 -38.69 -26.39
CA LYS A 281 -6.35 -37.61 -26.69
C LYS A 281 -7.25 -37.27 -25.49
N GLU A 282 -7.17 -38.06 -24.42
CA GLU A 282 -8.02 -37.90 -23.25
C GLU A 282 -7.32 -37.08 -22.16
N ALA A 283 -8.11 -36.26 -21.46
CA ALA A 283 -7.61 -35.46 -20.36
C ALA A 283 -7.10 -36.38 -19.24
N PRO A 284 -5.90 -36.12 -18.69
CA PRO A 284 -5.37 -36.92 -17.59
C PRO A 284 -6.26 -36.74 -16.35
N ARG A 285 -6.52 -37.85 -15.64
CA ARG A 285 -7.23 -37.80 -14.37
C ARG A 285 -6.32 -37.21 -13.30
N SER A 286 -6.77 -36.15 -12.63
CA SER A 286 -6.07 -35.47 -11.54
C SER A 286 -6.90 -35.47 -10.26
N ALA A 287 -7.18 -36.66 -9.72
CA ALA A 287 -7.94 -36.83 -8.48
C ALA A 287 -7.13 -37.59 -7.42
N CYS A 288 -7.24 -37.19 -6.16
CA CYS A 288 -6.46 -37.74 -5.04
C CYS A 288 -6.85 -39.19 -4.71
N SER A 289 -8.15 -39.48 -4.75
CA SER A 289 -8.71 -40.81 -4.48
C SER A 289 -9.51 -41.31 -5.67
N GLU A 290 -9.62 -42.63 -5.79
CA GLU A 290 -10.57 -43.27 -6.71
C GLU A 290 -12.00 -43.11 -6.20
N SER A 291 -12.97 -43.11 -7.13
CA SER A 291 -14.37 -43.02 -6.77
C SER A 291 -14.84 -44.29 -6.05
N CYS A 292 -15.57 -44.12 -4.95
CA CYS A 292 -16.15 -45.22 -4.20
C CYS A 292 -17.35 -45.81 -4.92
N PHE A 293 -17.36 -47.14 -5.01
CA PHE A 293 -18.47 -47.90 -5.58
C PHE A 293 -19.64 -48.01 -4.58
N PRO A 294 -20.86 -48.31 -5.07
CA PRO A 294 -21.98 -48.64 -4.19
C PRO A 294 -21.62 -49.77 -3.22
N GLY A 295 -22.06 -49.63 -1.97
CA GLY A 295 -21.68 -50.46 -0.82
C GLY A 295 -20.54 -49.89 0.04
N TYR A 296 -19.90 -48.81 -0.42
CA TYR A 296 -18.85 -48.10 0.29
C TYR A 296 -19.23 -46.63 0.51
N TYR A 297 -18.63 -46.00 1.51
CA TYR A 297 -18.71 -44.56 1.76
C TYR A 297 -17.33 -43.92 1.83
N LYS A 298 -17.28 -42.61 1.60
CA LYS A 298 -16.05 -41.81 1.66
C LYS A 298 -15.69 -41.49 3.10
N ALA A 299 -14.56 -42.00 3.57
CA ALA A 299 -13.97 -41.63 4.85
C ALA A 299 -12.80 -40.67 4.62
N GLY A 300 -12.92 -39.43 5.10
CA GLY A 300 -11.87 -38.43 4.97
C GLY A 300 -10.59 -38.84 5.72
N ARG A 301 -9.43 -38.64 5.10
CA ARG A 301 -8.14 -38.90 5.75
C ARG A 301 -7.78 -37.76 6.71
N ARG A 302 -7.51 -38.10 7.97
CA ARG A 302 -7.16 -37.10 8.99
C ARG A 302 -5.90 -36.33 8.59
N GLY A 303 -5.99 -35.01 8.58
CA GLY A 303 -4.89 -34.12 8.19
C GLY A 303 -4.69 -33.95 6.68
N GLN A 304 -5.53 -34.54 5.82
CA GLN A 304 -5.50 -34.36 4.37
C GLN A 304 -6.69 -33.52 3.86
N PRO A 305 -6.61 -32.96 2.64
CA PRO A 305 -7.72 -32.22 2.02
C PRO A 305 -8.97 -33.08 1.79
N ALA A 306 -10.14 -32.45 1.71
CA ALA A 306 -11.44 -33.13 1.58
C ALA A 306 -11.59 -34.05 0.35
N CYS A 307 -10.81 -33.82 -0.71
CA CYS A 307 -10.80 -34.67 -1.90
C CYS A 307 -10.01 -35.98 -1.73
N CYS A 308 -9.28 -36.14 -0.63
CA CYS A 308 -8.50 -37.33 -0.28
C CYS A 308 -9.22 -38.16 0.78
N TYR A 309 -9.80 -39.27 0.35
CA TYR A 309 -10.60 -40.16 1.18
C TYR A 309 -10.29 -41.62 0.89
N ASP A 310 -10.62 -42.49 1.86
CA ASP A 310 -10.63 -43.93 1.69
C ASP A 310 -12.06 -44.42 1.51
N CYS A 311 -12.25 -45.43 0.66
CA CYS A 311 -13.54 -46.07 0.47
C CYS A 311 -13.70 -47.18 1.49
N LEU A 312 -14.49 -46.94 2.53
CA LEU A 312 -14.76 -47.91 3.58
C LEU A 312 -16.11 -48.59 3.34
N PRO A 313 -16.22 -49.91 3.56
CA PRO A 313 -17.49 -50.61 3.38
C PRO A 313 -18.51 -50.12 4.42
N CYS A 314 -19.78 -50.06 4.03
CA CYS A 314 -20.87 -49.78 4.96
C CYS A 314 -20.90 -50.80 6.10
N SER A 315 -21.36 -50.42 7.29
CA SER A 315 -21.45 -51.34 8.43
C SER A 315 -22.52 -52.42 8.21
N GLU A 316 -22.57 -53.43 9.09
CA GLU A 316 -23.67 -54.40 9.06
C GLU A 316 -25.02 -53.69 9.26
N GLY A 317 -26.03 -54.07 8.49
CA GLY A 317 -27.34 -53.43 8.50
C GLY A 317 -27.43 -52.14 7.67
N GLU A 318 -26.32 -51.64 7.10
CA GLU A 318 -26.30 -50.40 6.30
C GLU A 318 -26.00 -50.63 4.81
N VAL A 319 -26.46 -49.69 3.97
CA VAL A 319 -26.26 -49.70 2.52
C VAL A 319 -25.83 -48.34 1.95
N SER A 320 -25.23 -48.37 0.77
CA SER A 320 -24.90 -47.21 -0.05
C SER A 320 -25.20 -47.50 -1.52
N GLU A 321 -26.22 -46.84 -2.07
CA GLU A 321 -26.71 -47.08 -3.44
C GLU A 321 -25.94 -46.27 -4.50
N GLY A 322 -25.50 -45.05 -4.15
CA GLY A 322 -24.79 -44.13 -5.04
C GLY A 322 -23.28 -44.38 -5.10
N ARG A 323 -22.64 -43.88 -6.17
CA ARG A 323 -21.18 -43.70 -6.19
C ARG A 323 -20.80 -42.50 -5.33
N ASP A 324 -19.64 -42.56 -4.70
CA ASP A 324 -19.09 -41.46 -3.91
C ASP A 324 -20.00 -40.95 -2.78
N SER A 325 -20.83 -41.84 -2.21
CA SER A 325 -21.67 -41.55 -1.04
C SER A 325 -20.82 -41.10 0.15
N SER A 326 -21.23 -40.02 0.83
CA SER A 326 -20.55 -39.51 2.02
C SER A 326 -20.86 -40.30 3.30
N LYS A 327 -21.98 -41.04 3.30
CA LYS A 327 -22.44 -41.86 4.42
C LYS A 327 -23.22 -43.07 3.94
N CYS A 328 -23.26 -44.09 4.80
CA CYS A 328 -24.16 -45.23 4.66
C CYS A 328 -25.45 -45.00 5.45
N TRP A 329 -26.48 -45.77 5.11
CA TRP A 329 -27.80 -45.65 5.71
C TRP A 329 -28.32 -47.00 6.14
N PRO A 330 -29.00 -47.11 7.30
CA PRO A 330 -29.54 -48.37 7.77
C PRO A 330 -30.71 -48.83 6.89
N CYS A 331 -30.86 -50.14 6.73
CA CYS A 331 -32.04 -50.71 6.10
C CYS A 331 -33.28 -50.59 6.99
N PRO A 332 -34.48 -50.49 6.39
CA PRO A 332 -35.75 -50.61 7.10
C PRO A 332 -35.86 -51.92 7.88
N SER A 333 -36.66 -51.94 8.95
CA SER A 333 -36.74 -53.04 9.92
C SER A 333 -37.14 -54.40 9.33
N ASP A 334 -37.82 -54.40 8.19
CA ASP A 334 -38.29 -55.58 7.45
C ASP A 334 -37.31 -56.06 6.37
N GLN A 335 -36.18 -55.37 6.21
CA GLN A 335 -35.22 -55.60 5.12
C GLN A 335 -33.80 -55.75 5.65
N TRP A 336 -32.96 -56.37 4.83
CA TRP A 336 -31.54 -56.57 5.13
C TRP A 336 -30.66 -56.15 3.95
N PRO A 337 -29.44 -55.63 4.18
CA PRO A 337 -28.49 -55.36 3.12
C PRO A 337 -28.19 -56.61 2.30
N ASN A 338 -28.11 -56.46 0.98
CA ASN A 338 -27.56 -57.51 0.12
C ASN A 338 -26.07 -57.79 0.46
N GLU A 339 -25.50 -58.88 -0.05
CA GLU A 339 -24.11 -59.28 0.22
C GLU A 339 -23.09 -58.18 -0.09
N ARG A 340 -23.39 -57.31 -1.05
CA ARG A 340 -22.53 -56.20 -1.48
C ARG A 340 -22.85 -54.88 -0.79
N ARG A 341 -23.79 -54.87 0.17
CA ARG A 341 -24.28 -53.70 0.91
C ARG A 341 -24.73 -52.55 0.00
N ARG A 342 -25.22 -52.86 -1.20
CA ARG A 342 -25.62 -51.87 -2.21
C ARG A 342 -27.05 -51.42 -2.07
N SER A 343 -27.94 -52.32 -1.65
CA SER A 343 -29.37 -52.06 -1.54
C SER A 343 -29.97 -52.97 -0.48
N CYS A 344 -31.10 -52.55 0.08
CA CYS A 344 -31.88 -53.34 1.00
C CYS A 344 -32.78 -54.32 0.23
N GLY A 345 -32.98 -55.52 0.76
CA GLY A 345 -33.89 -56.53 0.22
C GLY A 345 -34.57 -57.31 1.34
N LEU A 346 -35.71 -57.91 1.05
CA LEU A 346 -36.43 -58.73 2.02
C LEU A 346 -35.59 -59.96 2.41
N LEU A 347 -35.60 -60.29 3.70
CA LEU A 347 -35.01 -61.53 4.20
C LEU A 347 -35.73 -62.73 3.54
N PRO A 348 -35.01 -63.75 3.03
CA PRO A 348 -35.67 -64.95 2.55
C PRO A 348 -36.44 -65.60 3.71
N THR A 349 -37.76 -65.70 3.58
CA THR A 349 -38.63 -66.38 4.56
C THR A 349 -38.21 -67.84 4.69
N ARG A 350 -37.46 -68.16 5.75
CA ARG A 350 -37.16 -69.55 6.11
C ARG A 350 -38.30 -70.09 6.98
N TYR A 351 -39.16 -70.92 6.39
CA TYR A 351 -40.18 -71.66 7.14
C TYR A 351 -39.54 -72.83 7.89
N GLY A 352 -39.60 -72.80 9.23
CA GLY A 352 -39.57 -73.97 10.12
C GLY A 352 -38.22 -74.62 10.44
N GLY A 353 -37.75 -74.45 11.69
CA GLY A 353 -36.89 -75.43 12.39
C GLY A 353 -35.57 -74.90 12.97
N TYR A 354 -35.61 -74.52 14.25
CA TYR A 354 -34.50 -74.29 15.23
C TYR A 354 -33.36 -73.30 14.89
N PRO A 355 -32.86 -72.53 15.88
CA PRO A 355 -31.74 -71.63 15.65
C PRO A 355 -30.45 -72.44 15.58
N LEU A 356 -29.88 -72.57 14.38
CA LEU A 356 -28.43 -72.68 14.26
C LEU A 356 -27.89 -71.27 14.50
N THR A 357 -27.28 -71.06 15.67
CA THR A 357 -26.30 -70.00 15.84
C THR A 357 -25.36 -69.99 14.63
N PRO A 358 -25.10 -68.85 13.98
CA PRO A 358 -24.00 -68.80 13.03
C PRO A 358 -22.74 -69.12 13.82
N GLU A 359 -22.10 -70.24 13.50
CA GLU A 359 -20.74 -70.51 13.92
C GLU A 359 -19.91 -69.28 13.56
N CYS A 360 -19.44 -68.60 14.59
CA CYS A 360 -18.36 -67.64 14.47
C CYS A 360 -17.15 -68.45 13.99
N LYS A 361 -16.89 -68.48 12.66
CA LYS A 361 -15.62 -68.94 12.11
C LYS A 361 -14.55 -67.88 12.42
N SER A 362 -14.24 -67.76 13.70
CA SER A 362 -12.96 -67.28 14.18
C SER A 362 -11.94 -68.40 13.93
N LYS A 363 -11.37 -68.42 12.73
CA LYS A 363 -10.02 -68.97 12.52
C LYS A 363 -9.16 -67.86 11.94
N ASP A 364 -8.08 -67.58 12.67
CA ASP A 364 -6.94 -66.70 12.36
C ASP A 364 -7.12 -65.18 12.43
N LEU A 365 -7.20 -64.66 13.66
CA LEU A 365 -6.73 -63.30 13.97
C LEU A 365 -6.01 -63.17 15.31
N TRP A 366 -5.41 -64.26 15.81
CA TRP A 366 -4.57 -64.27 17.02
C TRP A 366 -3.10 -64.68 16.80
N SER A 367 -2.65 -64.85 15.55
CA SER A 367 -1.25 -65.20 15.23
C SER A 367 -0.37 -64.00 14.81
N ARG A 368 -0.88 -62.76 14.81
CA ARG A 368 -0.11 -61.55 14.40
C ARG A 368 0.01 -60.42 15.43
N LEU A 369 -0.48 -60.59 16.67
CA LEU A 369 -0.32 -59.61 17.76
C LEU A 369 0.76 -59.97 18.78
N ARG A 370 1.75 -60.82 18.42
CA ARG A 370 2.99 -61.00 19.18
C ARG A 370 4.19 -60.45 18.44
N THR A 371 4.29 -59.14 18.27
CA THR A 371 5.56 -58.39 18.16
C THR A 371 5.26 -56.88 18.12
N LEU A 372 4.86 -56.30 19.24
CA LEU A 372 5.15 -54.88 19.52
C LEU A 372 5.43 -54.76 21.03
N PRO A 373 6.59 -54.23 21.44
CA PRO A 373 6.98 -54.17 22.84
C PRO A 373 6.15 -53.15 23.62
N ILE A 374 5.82 -53.56 24.85
CA ILE A 374 5.25 -52.74 25.91
C ILE A 374 6.31 -51.71 26.34
N VAL A 375 6.02 -50.42 26.20
CA VAL A 375 6.70 -49.36 26.95
C VAL A 375 5.70 -48.79 27.94
N GLN A 376 5.93 -49.05 29.22
CA GLN A 376 5.20 -48.45 30.33
C GLN A 376 5.78 -47.07 30.70
N PRO A 377 5.01 -46.24 31.42
CA PRO A 377 5.18 -44.79 31.48
C PRO A 377 6.07 -44.35 32.65
N ALA A 378 6.78 -43.23 32.48
CA ALA A 378 7.31 -42.44 33.59
C ALA A 378 6.65 -41.05 33.58
N SER A 379 6.07 -40.76 34.74
CA SER A 379 5.30 -39.60 35.14
C SER A 379 6.11 -38.33 35.44
N ARG A 380 5.37 -37.22 35.51
CA ARG A 380 5.69 -35.86 36.03
C ARG A 380 6.48 -35.00 35.03
N GLY A 381 5.97 -33.88 34.53
CA GLY A 381 4.92 -32.97 35.00
C GLY A 381 5.54 -31.58 35.08
N VAL A 382 4.81 -30.54 34.64
CA VAL A 382 4.79 -29.13 35.11
C VAL A 382 4.36 -28.19 33.97
N TYR A 383 3.14 -27.63 34.14
CA TYR A 383 2.65 -26.26 33.83
C TYR A 383 2.84 -25.68 32.41
N GLU A 384 1.92 -24.93 31.80
CA GLU A 384 0.64 -24.33 32.20
C GLU A 384 -0.12 -23.89 30.93
N GLU A 385 -1.39 -23.58 31.15
CA GLU A 385 -2.43 -23.04 30.25
C GLU A 385 -2.00 -21.75 29.53
N VAL A 386 -2.62 -21.31 28.43
CA VAL A 386 -3.95 -20.69 28.28
C VAL A 386 -4.16 -20.56 26.74
N GLY A 387 -5.31 -20.67 26.08
CA GLY A 387 -6.72 -20.78 26.40
C GLY A 387 -7.47 -20.52 25.07
N GLN A 388 -8.63 -21.14 24.91
CA GLN A 388 -9.55 -20.94 23.79
C GLN A 388 -10.09 -19.49 23.74
N THR A 389 -10.59 -19.05 22.58
CA THR A 389 -12.02 -18.72 22.36
C THR A 389 -12.22 -17.69 21.23
N ILE A 390 -12.94 -18.13 20.20
CA ILE A 390 -14.14 -17.51 19.56
C ILE A 390 -14.18 -15.96 19.54
N ILE A 391 -14.06 -15.36 18.36
CA ILE A 391 -15.14 -14.75 17.52
C ILE A 391 -14.64 -14.79 16.06
#